data_AF-A0A3D1Z180-F1
#
_entry.id   AF-A0A3D1Z180-F1
#
_cell.length_a   1.000
_cell.length_b   1.000
_cell.length_c   1.000
_cell.angle_alpha   90.00
_cell.angle_beta   90.00
_cell.angle_gamma   90.00
#
_symmetry.space_group_name_H-M   'P 1'
#
loop_
_entity.id
_entity.type
_entity.pdbx_description
1 polymer ?
#
loop_
_entity_poly.entity_id
_entity_poly.type
_entity_poly.pdbx_seq_one_letter_code
_entity_poly.pdbx_strand_id
1 'polypeptide(L)'
;MDSSFLSIVVILLLALIVLPVAAWIALRKLSSVDKAQKQHEEMRSLENSLSFMIKELQVSVTRAMSDMDNAATRLNEMIESADDRLRQLQYYYEYGEELQPLIVQETGNPTVAPPPKSHSLKHKEVYELSRKGWSSAQIAKHSGMSADEVQLIVNLMEISTLGSHFPTQQSGNPMV
;
A
#
# COMPACT_ATOMS: atom_id res chain seq x y z
N MET A 1 -90.48 15.94 11.15
CA MET A 1 -89.00 15.95 11.02
C MET A 1 -88.71 15.73 9.56
N ASP A 2 -88.23 16.78 8.90
CA ASP A 2 -88.17 16.82 7.44
C ASP A 2 -87.04 15.94 6.93
N SER A 3 -87.32 15.13 5.91
CA SER A 3 -86.34 14.27 5.22
C SER A 3 -85.10 15.03 4.76
N SER A 4 -85.24 16.33 4.48
CA SER A 4 -84.16 17.26 4.17
C SER A 4 -83.12 17.37 5.29
N PHE A 5 -83.53 17.40 6.56
CA PHE A 5 -82.61 17.52 7.69
C PHE A 5 -81.74 16.27 7.86
N LEU A 6 -82.34 15.08 7.67
CA LEU A 6 -81.61 13.81 7.70
C LEU A 6 -80.56 13.73 6.59
N SER A 7 -80.88 14.21 5.38
CA SER A 7 -79.92 14.21 4.27
C SER A 7 -78.70 15.09 4.54
N ILE A 8 -78.88 16.26 5.16
CA ILE A 8 -77.79 17.18 5.51
C ILE A 8 -76.89 16.55 6.58
N VAL A 9 -77.49 15.94 7.61
CA VAL A 9 -76.73 15.29 8.69
C VAL A 9 -75.89 14.12 8.14
N VAL A 10 -76.45 13.31 7.23
CA VAL A 10 -75.71 12.20 6.61
C VAL A 10 -74.55 12.70 5.77
N ILE A 11 -74.73 13.74 4.95
CA ILE A 11 -73.66 14.32 4.14
C ILE A 11 -72.54 14.88 5.02
N LEU A 12 -72.89 15.53 6.13
CA LEU A 12 -71.91 16.11 7.06
C LEU A 12 -71.10 15.03 7.78
N LEU A 13 -71.75 13.91 8.15
CA LEU A 13 -71.08 12.75 8.74
C LEU A 13 -70.13 12.06 7.74
N LEU A 14 -70.54 11.96 6.47
CA LEU A 14 -69.72 11.41 5.39
C LEU A 14 -68.51 12.30 5.12
N ALA A 15 -68.70 13.63 5.06
CA ALA A 15 -67.62 14.58 4.89
C ALA A 15 -66.59 14.52 6.04
N LEU A 16 -67.07 14.33 7.28
CA LEU A 16 -66.21 14.21 8.47
C LEU A 16 -65.29 12.98 8.40
N ILE A 17 -65.72 11.90 7.73
CA ILE A 17 -64.92 10.67 7.56
C ILE A 17 -63.99 10.77 6.34
N VAL A 18 -64.44 11.39 5.25
CA VAL A 18 -63.66 11.47 4.01
C VAL A 18 -62.47 12.43 4.13
N LEU A 19 -62.63 13.56 4.83
CA LEU A 19 -61.57 14.54 5.06
C LEU A 19 -60.28 13.95 5.69
N PRO A 20 -60.32 13.24 6.83
CA PRO A 20 -59.11 12.69 7.44
C PRO A 20 -58.47 11.60 6.58
N VAL A 21 -59.27 10.79 5.87
CA VAL A 21 -58.75 9.75 4.97
C VAL A 21 -58.01 10.37 3.77
N ALA A 22 -58.58 11.41 3.16
CA ALA A 22 -57.94 12.13 2.06
C ALA A 22 -56.65 12.83 2.52
N ALA A 23 -56.66 13.47 3.70
CA ALA A 23 -55.48 14.09 4.29
C ALA A 23 -54.36 13.07 4.56
N TRP A 24 -54.70 11.89 5.08
CA TRP A 24 -53.72 10.83 5.35
C TRP A 24 -53.08 10.27 4.08
N ILE A 25 -53.86 10.09 3.01
CA ILE A 25 -53.35 9.64 1.69
C ILE A 25 -52.42 10.70 1.07
N ALA A 26 -52.80 11.99 1.17
CA ALA A 26 -51.96 13.09 0.68
C ALA A 26 -50.63 13.17 1.43
N LEU A 27 -50.64 13.03 2.76
CA LEU A 27 -49.43 13.01 3.59
C LEU A 27 -48.46 11.88 3.20
N ARG A 28 -48.99 10.68 2.93
CA ARG A 28 -48.17 9.54 2.50
C ARG A 28 -47.48 9.81 1.16
N LYS A 29 -48.19 10.41 0.20
CA LYS A 29 -47.61 10.77 -1.11
C LYS A 29 -46.50 11.81 -0.99
N LEU A 30 -46.65 12.83 -0.14
CA LEU A 30 -45.57 13.81 0.07
C LEU A 30 -44.32 13.14 0.65
N SER A 31 -44.46 12.25 1.64
CA SER A 31 -43.30 11.58 2.24
C SER A 31 -42.53 10.68 1.25
N SER A 32 -43.18 10.15 0.22
CA SER A 32 -42.49 9.39 -0.83
C SER A 32 -41.72 10.28 -1.80
N VAL A 33 -42.20 11.50 -2.03
CA VAL A 33 -41.52 12.47 -2.89
C VAL A 33 -40.25 13.01 -2.21
N ASP A 34 -40.31 13.29 -0.90
CA ASP A 34 -39.11 13.69 -0.13
C ASP A 34 -38.04 12.61 -0.15
N LYS A 35 -38.43 11.32 -0.08
CA LYS A 35 -37.48 10.21 -0.18
C LYS A 35 -36.82 10.14 -1.56
N ALA A 36 -37.57 10.39 -2.64
CA ALA A 36 -37.03 10.41 -3.99
C ALA A 36 -36.07 11.60 -4.22
N GLN A 37 -36.39 12.77 -3.66
CA GLN A 37 -35.48 13.93 -3.72
C GLN A 37 -34.20 13.67 -2.93
N LYS A 38 -34.29 13.12 -1.72
CA LYS A 38 -33.12 12.77 -0.92
C LYS A 38 -32.24 11.72 -1.62
N GLN A 39 -32.84 10.71 -2.24
CA GLN A 39 -32.10 9.73 -3.05
C GLN A 39 -31.41 10.36 -4.26
N HIS A 40 -32.03 11.36 -4.90
CA HIS A 40 -31.40 12.07 -6.01
C HIS A 40 -30.21 12.95 -5.56
N GLU A 41 -30.29 13.57 -4.39
CA GLU A 41 -29.17 14.31 -3.81
C GLU A 41 -28.02 13.38 -3.41
N GLU A 42 -28.35 12.24 -2.79
CA GLU A 42 -27.37 11.19 -2.47
C GLU A 42 -26.69 10.67 -3.75
N MET A 43 -27.45 10.38 -4.81
CA MET A 43 -26.92 9.98 -6.13
C MET A 43 -26.00 11.04 -6.73
N ARG A 44 -26.39 12.32 -6.70
CA ARG A 44 -25.53 13.41 -7.20
C ARG A 44 -24.24 13.58 -6.41
N SER A 45 -24.32 13.46 -5.08
CA SER A 45 -23.12 13.52 -4.24
C SER A 45 -22.17 12.35 -4.52
N LEU A 46 -22.73 11.17 -4.78
CA LEU A 46 -21.97 9.98 -5.14
C LEU A 46 -21.34 10.11 -6.53
N GLU A 47 -22.06 10.66 -7.50
CA GLU A 47 -21.55 10.98 -8.84
C GLU A 47 -20.40 12.00 -8.80
N ASN A 48 -20.53 13.05 -8.00
CA ASN A 48 -19.46 14.03 -7.78
C ASN A 48 -18.24 13.40 -7.10
N SER A 49 -18.44 12.50 -6.13
CA SER A 49 -17.34 11.76 -5.49
C SER A 49 -16.63 10.82 -6.47
N LEU A 50 -17.40 10.09 -7.29
CA LEU A 50 -16.85 9.19 -8.30
C LEU A 50 -16.08 9.95 -9.39
N SER A 51 -16.62 11.07 -9.89
CA SER A 51 -15.93 11.87 -10.89
C SER A 51 -14.62 12.46 -10.36
N PHE A 52 -14.61 12.89 -9.09
CA PHE A 52 -13.38 13.32 -8.42
C PHE A 52 -12.36 12.18 -8.30
N MET A 53 -12.79 11.00 -7.89
CA MET A 53 -11.92 9.82 -7.75
C MET A 53 -11.33 9.37 -9.10
N ILE A 54 -12.14 9.36 -10.17
CA ILE A 54 -11.69 9.03 -11.52
C ILE A 54 -10.63 10.02 -11.99
N LYS A 55 -10.82 11.32 -11.71
CA LYS A 55 -9.84 12.35 -12.06
C LYS A 55 -8.53 12.15 -11.30
N GLU A 56 -8.59 11.86 -10.01
CA GLU A 56 -7.40 11.59 -9.20
C GLU A 56 -6.66 10.35 -9.69
N LEU A 57 -7.38 9.29 -10.05
CA LEU A 57 -6.81 8.08 -10.65
C LEU A 57 -6.13 8.39 -11.99
N GLN A 58 -6.76 9.18 -12.86
CA GLN A 58 -6.18 9.56 -14.14
C GLN A 58 -4.89 10.36 -13.95
N VAL A 59 -4.87 11.30 -13.00
CA VAL A 59 -3.67 12.07 -12.66
C VAL A 59 -2.58 11.16 -12.09
N SER A 60 -2.93 10.21 -11.23
CA SER A 60 -2.00 9.23 -10.66
C SER A 60 -1.39 8.34 -11.73
N VAL A 61 -2.19 7.81 -12.65
CA VAL A 61 -1.71 7.00 -13.78
C VAL A 61 -0.79 7.82 -14.68
N THR A 62 -1.15 9.07 -14.98
CA THR A 62 -0.33 9.94 -15.84
C THR A 62 1.03 10.21 -15.19
N ARG A 63 1.07 10.46 -13.87
CA ARG A 63 2.34 10.61 -13.13
C ARG A 63 3.15 9.33 -13.16
N ALA A 64 2.54 8.18 -12.88
CA ALA A 64 3.23 6.89 -12.89
C ALA A 64 3.83 6.55 -14.26
N MET A 65 3.12 6.86 -15.35
CA MET A 65 3.65 6.68 -16.71
C MET A 65 4.82 7.62 -16.98
N SER A 66 4.72 8.89 -16.58
CA SER A 66 5.83 9.83 -16.72
C SER A 66 7.06 9.40 -15.91
N ASP A 67 6.87 8.86 -14.71
CA ASP A 67 7.96 8.35 -13.87
C ASP A 67 8.61 7.11 -14.50
N MET A 68 7.82 6.23 -15.11
CA MET A 68 8.32 5.08 -15.87
C MET A 68 9.13 5.51 -17.09
N ASP A 69 8.67 6.49 -17.87
CA ASP A 69 9.39 7.00 -19.05
C ASP A 69 10.73 7.64 -18.65
N ASN A 70 10.74 8.40 -17.55
CA ASN A 70 11.96 8.97 -16.97
C ASN A 70 12.92 7.87 -16.50
N ALA A 71 12.41 6.83 -15.84
CA ALA A 71 13.21 5.70 -15.39
C ALA A 71 13.79 4.91 -16.58
N ALA A 72 13.00 4.69 -17.63
CA ALA A 72 13.44 4.01 -18.85
C ALA A 72 14.55 4.81 -19.56
N THR A 73 14.39 6.13 -19.66
CA THR A 73 15.41 7.03 -20.24
C THR A 73 16.71 6.96 -19.45
N ARG A 74 16.64 7.04 -18.12
CA ARG A 74 17.82 6.96 -17.24
C ARG A 74 18.51 5.59 -17.31
N LEU A 75 17.75 4.51 -17.42
CA LEU A 75 18.31 3.17 -17.64
C LEU A 75 19.05 3.10 -18.97
N ASN A 76 18.48 3.67 -20.04
CA ASN A 76 19.10 3.69 -21.35
C ASN A 76 20.42 4.48 -21.34
N GLU A 77 20.45 5.64 -20.70
CA GLU A 77 21.68 6.43 -20.51
C GLU A 77 22.74 5.65 -19.71
N MET A 78 22.34 4.93 -18.66
CA MET A 78 23.27 4.09 -17.89
C MET A 78 23.85 2.95 -18.74
N ILE A 79 23.03 2.30 -19.57
CA ILE A 79 23.48 1.25 -20.49
C ILE A 79 24.49 1.81 -21.48
N GLU A 80 24.17 2.93 -22.13
CA GLU A 80 25.08 3.58 -23.08
C GLU A 80 26.41 3.96 -22.42
N SER A 81 26.37 4.51 -21.19
CA SER A 81 27.58 4.83 -20.44
C SER A 81 28.41 3.60 -20.04
N ALA A 82 27.76 2.46 -19.79
CA ALA A 82 28.42 1.21 -19.45
C ALA A 82 29.08 0.59 -20.69
N ASP A 83 28.41 0.65 -21.84
CA ASP A 83 28.93 0.21 -23.13
C ASP A 83 30.15 1.04 -23.55
N ASP A 84 30.10 2.36 -23.37
CA ASP A 84 31.24 3.25 -23.63
C ASP A 84 32.44 2.91 -22.75
N ARG A 85 32.22 2.62 -21.46
CA ARG A 85 33.29 2.18 -20.54
C ARG A 85 33.87 0.83 -20.94
N LEU A 86 33.03 -0.12 -21.36
CA LEU A 86 33.48 -1.41 -21.87
C LEU A 86 34.34 -1.24 -23.12
N ARG A 87 33.93 -0.36 -24.04
CA ARG A 87 34.69 -0.05 -25.25
C ARG A 87 36.03 0.60 -24.95
N GLN A 88 36.09 1.52 -23.98
CA GLN A 88 37.34 2.11 -23.51
C GLN A 88 38.28 1.04 -22.93
N LEU A 89 37.78 0.18 -22.05
CA LEU A 89 38.57 -0.92 -21.48
C LEU A 89 39.09 -1.85 -22.57
N GLN A 90 38.25 -2.22 -23.54
CA GLN A 90 38.67 -3.06 -24.65
C GLN A 90 39.78 -2.40 -25.50
N TYR A 91 39.67 -1.10 -25.78
CA TYR A 91 40.72 -0.35 -26.46
C TYR A 91 42.04 -0.36 -25.69
N TYR A 92 42.00 -0.19 -24.36
CA TYR A 92 43.20 -0.32 -23.51
C TYR A 92 43.81 -1.72 -23.54
N TYR A 93 43.00 -2.78 -23.58
CA TYR A 93 43.53 -4.15 -23.69
C TYR A 93 44.08 -4.48 -25.08
N GLU A 94 43.46 -3.95 -26.15
CA GLU A 94 43.83 -4.27 -27.54
C GLU A 94 45.04 -3.46 -28.04
N TYR A 95 45.25 -2.24 -27.52
CA TYR A 95 46.38 -1.36 -27.91
C TYR A 95 47.37 -1.08 -26.78
N GLY A 96 47.12 -1.58 -25.56
CA GLY A 96 47.96 -1.40 -24.37
C GLY A 96 48.87 -2.58 -24.05
N GLU A 97 49.31 -3.35 -25.06
CA GLU A 97 50.46 -4.25 -24.94
C GLU A 97 51.76 -3.43 -24.87
N GLU A 98 51.96 -2.74 -23.75
CA GLU A 98 53.26 -2.37 -23.18
C GLU A 98 52.98 -1.46 -21.98
N LEU A 99 52.76 -2.09 -20.81
CA LEU A 99 53.11 -1.64 -19.45
C LEU A 99 52.19 -2.34 -18.45
N GLN A 100 52.56 -3.57 -18.07
CA GLN A 100 52.40 -3.94 -16.67
C GLN A 100 53.38 -3.09 -15.86
N PRO A 101 52.88 -2.38 -14.85
CA PRO A 101 53.34 -2.75 -13.53
C PRO A 101 52.16 -3.08 -12.61
N LEU A 102 52.37 -4.14 -11.83
CA LEU A 102 51.70 -4.45 -10.57
C LEU A 102 51.17 -3.18 -9.87
N ILE A 103 49.86 -3.08 -9.70
CA ILE A 103 49.30 -2.35 -8.55
C ILE A 103 48.97 -3.40 -7.49
N VAL A 104 49.97 -3.64 -6.65
CA VAL A 104 49.81 -4.12 -5.28
C VAL A 104 49.76 -2.87 -4.38
N GLN A 105 48.81 -2.88 -3.43
CA GLN A 105 48.55 -1.91 -2.33
C GLN A 105 47.71 -0.69 -2.71
N GLU A 106 46.48 -0.59 -2.21
CA GLU A 106 46.20 -0.39 -0.78
C GLU A 106 45.33 -1.50 -0.14
N THR A 107 45.96 -2.63 0.18
CA THR A 107 45.47 -3.59 1.17
C THR A 107 45.85 -3.08 2.56
N GLY A 108 45.28 -1.94 2.95
CA GLY A 108 45.53 -1.30 4.24
C GLY A 108 44.62 -1.82 5.34
N ASN A 109 44.68 -3.13 5.67
CA ASN A 109 44.72 -3.69 7.04
C ASN A 109 44.56 -5.22 7.00
N PRO A 110 45.55 -6.03 7.40
CA PRO A 110 45.32 -7.42 7.79
C PRO A 110 44.75 -7.42 9.21
N THR A 111 43.54 -6.90 9.39
CA THR A 111 42.78 -7.20 10.61
C THR A 111 42.12 -8.54 10.39
N VAL A 112 42.79 -9.58 10.90
CA VAL A 112 42.19 -10.81 11.43
C VAL A 112 40.68 -10.78 11.30
N ALA A 113 40.11 -11.54 10.35
CA ALA A 113 38.67 -11.76 10.30
C ALA A 113 38.21 -12.13 11.72
N PRO A 114 37.48 -11.25 12.44
CA PRO A 114 36.94 -11.66 13.71
C PRO A 114 36.00 -12.81 13.38
N PRO A 115 36.03 -13.92 14.13
CA PRO A 115 35.12 -15.02 13.87
C PRO A 115 33.69 -14.46 13.79
N PRO A 116 32.85 -14.90 12.83
CA PRO A 116 31.51 -14.33 12.55
C PRO A 116 30.50 -14.47 13.70
N LYS A 117 30.96 -14.79 14.90
CA LYS A 117 30.16 -15.03 16.10
C LYS A 117 29.82 -13.74 16.87
N SER A 118 30.59 -12.66 16.76
CA SER A 118 30.28 -11.44 17.54
C SER A 118 29.11 -10.63 16.94
N HIS A 119 29.00 -10.59 15.61
CA HIS A 119 27.90 -9.92 14.92
C HIS A 119 26.55 -10.62 15.18
N SER A 120 26.53 -11.96 15.27
CA SER A 120 25.28 -12.68 15.55
C SER A 120 24.71 -12.39 16.94
N LEU A 121 25.56 -12.13 17.93
CA LEU A 121 25.12 -11.76 19.29
C LEU A 121 24.43 -10.39 19.29
N LYS A 122 25.03 -9.40 18.61
CA LYS A 122 24.43 -8.07 18.48
C LYS A 122 23.13 -8.11 17.67
N HIS A 123 23.06 -8.92 16.61
CA HIS A 123 21.85 -9.05 15.80
C HIS A 123 20.71 -9.71 16.58
N LYS A 124 21.03 -10.70 17.42
CA LYS A 124 20.06 -11.32 18.34
C LYS A 124 19.58 -10.33 19.40
N GLU A 125 20.47 -9.52 19.94
CA GLU A 125 20.11 -8.46 20.91
C GLU A 125 19.19 -7.41 20.29
N VAL A 126 19.51 -6.93 19.08
CA VAL A 126 18.65 -6.02 18.29
C VAL A 126 17.25 -6.60 18.09
N TYR A 127 17.16 -7.88 17.74
CA TYR A 127 15.89 -8.57 17.56
C TYR A 127 15.10 -8.73 18.87
N GLU A 128 15.75 -9.09 19.97
CA GLU A 128 15.10 -9.18 21.29
C GLU A 128 14.62 -7.81 21.81
N LEU A 129 15.37 -6.73 21.54
CA LEU A 129 14.96 -5.36 21.89
C LEU A 129 13.75 -4.91 21.05
N SER A 130 13.72 -5.25 19.76
CA SER A 130 12.55 -5.03 18.90
C SER A 130 11.32 -5.76 19.43
N ARG A 131 11.45 -7.03 19.83
CA ARG A 131 10.36 -7.81 20.44
C ARG A 131 9.84 -7.22 21.76
N LYS A 132 10.69 -6.49 22.50
CA LYS A 132 10.31 -5.73 23.71
C LYS A 132 9.60 -4.41 23.41
N GLY A 133 9.35 -4.09 22.14
CA GLY A 133 8.62 -2.89 21.71
C GLY A 133 9.47 -1.63 21.61
N TRP A 134 10.80 -1.76 21.55
CA TRP A 134 11.70 -0.62 21.38
C TRP A 134 11.68 -0.15 19.92
N SER A 135 11.75 1.17 19.70
CA SER A 135 11.77 1.70 18.34
C SER A 135 13.15 1.53 17.68
N SER A 136 13.18 1.39 16.35
CA SER A 136 14.42 1.20 15.58
C SER A 136 15.46 2.30 15.87
N ALA A 137 15.02 3.54 16.12
CA ALA A 137 15.88 4.66 16.50
C ALA A 137 16.47 4.53 17.92
N GLN A 138 15.74 3.96 18.87
CA GLN A 138 16.24 3.68 20.22
C GLN A 138 17.22 2.52 20.22
N ILE A 139 16.93 1.48 19.45
CA ILE A 139 17.79 0.31 19.30
C ILE A 139 19.09 0.70 18.60
N ALA A 140 19.04 1.53 17.57
CA ALA A 140 20.21 2.07 16.87
C ALA A 140 21.16 2.81 17.84
N LYS A 141 20.62 3.69 18.69
CA LYS A 141 21.40 4.41 19.71
C LYS A 141 21.99 3.46 20.78
N HIS A 142 21.27 2.42 21.17
CA HIS A 142 21.71 1.46 22.18
C HIS A 142 22.77 0.49 21.65
N SER A 143 22.61 0.01 20.42
CA SER A 143 23.50 -0.99 19.79
C SER A 143 24.69 -0.37 19.05
N GLY A 144 24.69 0.96 18.85
CA GLY A 144 25.69 1.67 18.05
C GLY A 144 25.58 1.38 16.55
N MET A 145 24.40 0.98 16.09
CA MET A 145 24.11 0.65 14.68
C MET A 145 23.31 1.76 14.00
N SER A 146 23.30 1.77 12.68
CA SER A 146 22.43 2.67 11.92
C SER A 146 20.96 2.22 12.01
N ALA A 147 20.01 3.17 11.89
CA ALA A 147 18.58 2.84 11.95
C ALA A 147 18.17 1.89 10.81
N ASP A 148 18.78 2.03 9.63
CA ASP A 148 18.52 1.20 8.45
C ASP A 148 19.02 -0.23 8.65
N GLU A 149 20.20 -0.40 9.26
CA GLU A 149 20.77 -1.70 9.61
C GLU A 149 19.93 -2.44 10.65
N VAL A 150 19.42 -1.72 11.67
CA VAL A 150 18.48 -2.27 12.64
C VAL A 150 17.21 -2.77 11.97
N GLN A 151 16.63 -1.97 11.06
CA GLN A 151 15.42 -2.35 10.34
C GLN A 151 15.64 -3.59 9.47
N LEU A 152 16.78 -3.66 8.78
CA LEU A 152 17.16 -4.81 7.97
C LEU A 152 17.29 -6.08 8.83
N ILE A 153 17.97 -5.99 9.98
CA ILE A 153 18.15 -7.12 10.90
C ILE A 153 16.80 -7.64 11.41
N VAL A 154 15.90 -6.73 11.82
CA VAL A 154 14.57 -7.11 12.30
C VAL A 154 13.78 -7.83 11.21
N ASN A 155 13.73 -7.27 9.99
CA ASN A 155 13.01 -7.86 8.86
C ASN A 155 13.57 -9.24 8.47
N LEU A 156 14.90 -9.39 8.40
CA LEU A 156 15.55 -10.67 8.03
C LEU A 156 15.32 -11.75 9.09
N MET A 157 15.35 -11.39 10.38
CA MET A 157 15.09 -12.32 11.47
C MET A 157 13.62 -12.75 11.52
N GLU A 158 12.68 -11.83 11.27
CA GLU A 158 11.25 -12.16 11.18
C GLU A 158 11.00 -13.20 10.06
N ILE A 159 11.56 -12.99 8.87
CA ILE A 159 11.48 -13.93 7.75
C ILE A 159 12.10 -15.29 8.11
N SER A 160 13.26 -15.29 8.78
CA SER A 160 13.94 -16.52 9.23
C SER A 160 13.12 -17.30 10.27
N THR A 161 12.42 -16.60 11.17
CA THR A 161 11.51 -17.23 12.13
C THR A 161 10.23 -17.77 11.48
N LEU A 162 9.71 -17.14 10.43
CA LEU A 162 8.60 -17.70 9.64
C LEU A 162 9.02 -18.95 8.85
N GLY A 163 10.26 -18.98 8.34
CA GLY A 163 10.79 -20.12 7.59
C GLY A 163 11.06 -21.38 8.42
N SER A 164 11.07 -21.28 9.75
CA SER A 164 11.29 -22.40 10.67
C SER A 164 10.00 -23.06 11.20
N HIS A 165 8.84 -22.71 10.62
CA HIS A 165 7.54 -23.33 10.89
C HIS A 165 6.96 -24.14 9.73
N PHE A 166 7.77 -24.53 8.75
CA PHE A 166 7.37 -25.59 7.83
C PHE A 166 7.51 -26.95 8.52
N PRO A 167 6.41 -27.69 8.78
CA PRO A 167 6.53 -29.06 9.27
C PRO A 167 7.27 -29.86 8.20
N THR A 168 8.38 -30.48 8.60
CA THR A 168 9.11 -31.46 7.80
C THR A 168 8.14 -32.60 7.50
N GLN A 169 7.46 -32.52 6.35
CA GLN A 169 6.67 -33.61 5.82
C GLN A 169 7.68 -34.68 5.41
N GLN A 170 7.90 -35.62 6.32
CA GLN A 170 8.77 -36.77 6.18
C GLN A 170 8.25 -37.61 5.00
N SER A 171 8.83 -37.36 3.82
CA SER A 171 8.52 -38.06 2.58
C SER A 171 9.45 -39.27 2.45
N GLY A 172 8.83 -40.44 2.37
CA GLY A 172 9.31 -41.54 1.53
C GLY A 172 10.40 -42.44 2.10
N ASN A 173 9.98 -43.59 2.62
CA ASN A 173 10.71 -44.82 2.33
C ASN A 173 9.73 -45.95 2.02
N PRO A 174 9.45 -46.24 0.74
CA PRO A 174 9.05 -47.56 0.31
C PRO A 174 10.25 -48.19 -0.40
N MET A 175 10.95 -49.10 0.26
CA MET A 175 11.79 -50.08 -0.42
C MET A 175 11.48 -51.45 0.17
N VAL A 176 10.86 -52.26 -0.70
CA VAL A 176 10.99 -53.71 -0.92
C VAL A 176 10.82 -54.62 0.29
#